data_AF-A0A6P0JZA9-F1
#
_entry.id   AF-A0A6P0JZA9-F1
#
_cell.length_a   1.000
_cell.length_b   1.000
_cell.length_c   1.000
_cell.angle_alpha   90.00
_cell.angle_beta   90.00
_cell.angle_gamma   90.00
#
_symmetry.space_group_name_H-M   'P 1'
#
loop_
_entity.id
_entity.type
_entity.pdbx_description
1 polymer ?
#
loop_
_entity_poly.entity_id
_entity_poly.type
_entity_poly.pdbx_seq_one_letter_code
_entity_poly.pdbx_strand_id
1 'polypeptide(L)'
;MVQTTAKPTQKLSKLEGIKEQSNYLREPLASELLEDTDHFSKDAVQILKFHGSYQQDDRDNRVKGQGKDYQMMLRTRNPGGYIPPSLYLTLDRLSSEYGNNTLRVTTRQGYQLHGILKKNLKATI
;
A
#
# COMPACT_ATOMS: atom_id res chain seq x y z
N MET A 1 4.00 -2.88 51.59
CA MET A 1 4.15 -2.02 50.41
C MET A 1 4.64 -2.89 49.27
N VAL A 2 3.81 -3.12 48.25
CA VAL A 2 4.21 -3.94 47.08
C VAL A 2 5.07 -3.05 46.20
N GLN A 3 6.37 -3.35 46.11
CA GLN A 3 7.27 -2.70 45.16
C GLN A 3 6.93 -3.20 43.76
N THR A 4 6.24 -2.38 42.98
CA THR A 4 6.05 -2.63 41.54
C THR A 4 7.39 -2.40 40.85
N THR A 5 8.06 -3.47 40.44
CA THR A 5 9.26 -3.37 39.62
C THR A 5 8.88 -2.74 38.27
N ALA A 6 9.56 -1.64 37.92
CA ALA A 6 9.37 -1.00 36.63
C ALA A 6 9.70 -2.01 35.51
N LYS A 7 8.74 -2.25 34.60
CA LYS A 7 8.99 -3.10 33.42
C LYS A 7 10.13 -2.46 32.62
N PRO A 8 11.13 -3.25 32.19
CA PRO A 8 12.21 -2.72 31.35
C PRO A 8 11.61 -2.15 30.06
N THR A 9 12.10 -0.98 29.66
CA THR A 9 11.66 -0.28 28.45
C THR A 9 11.94 -1.16 27.23
N GLN A 10 10.89 -1.77 26.68
CA GLN A 10 11.03 -2.67 25.54
C GLN A 10 11.51 -1.86 24.32
N LYS A 11 12.62 -2.28 23.72
CA LYS A 11 13.11 -1.66 22.48
C LYS A 11 12.06 -1.83 21.38
N LEU A 12 11.44 -0.72 20.99
CA LEU A 12 10.44 -0.70 19.93
C LEU A 12 11.07 -1.04 18.58
N SER A 13 10.28 -1.66 17.71
CA SER A 13 10.70 -1.87 16.31
C SER A 13 10.72 -0.54 15.56
N LYS A 14 11.48 -0.48 14.45
CA LYS A 14 11.46 0.71 13.58
C LYS A 14 10.02 1.05 13.12
N LEU A 15 9.20 0.04 12.86
CA LEU A 15 7.82 0.23 12.41
C LEU A 15 6.95 0.90 13.48
N GLU A 16 7.16 0.58 14.76
CA GLU A 16 6.42 1.24 15.85
C GLU A 16 6.74 2.74 15.88
N GLY A 17 8.01 3.12 15.72
CA GLY A 17 8.40 4.53 15.62
C GLY A 17 7.78 5.23 14.41
N ILE A 18 7.75 4.58 13.24
CA ILE A 18 7.08 5.12 12.04
C ILE A 18 5.60 5.36 12.33
N LYS A 19 4.90 4.40 12.95
CA LYS A 19 3.47 4.55 13.30
C LYS A 19 3.24 5.67 14.29
N GLU A 20 4.06 5.78 15.33
CA GLU A 20 3.98 6.84 16.34
C GLU A 20 4.12 8.23 15.71
N GLN A 21 5.05 8.39 14.76
CA GLN A 21 5.33 9.67 14.09
C GLN A 21 4.38 9.99 12.93
N SER A 22 3.60 9.01 12.46
CA SER A 22 2.78 9.15 11.25
C SER A 22 1.53 10.03 11.37
N ASN A 23 1.23 10.59 12.54
CA ASN A 23 -0.03 11.30 12.78
C ASN A 23 -1.26 10.45 12.38
N TYR A 24 -1.37 9.27 12.99
CA TYR A 24 -2.40 8.26 12.71
C TYR A 24 -2.43 7.84 11.23
N LEU A 25 -1.28 7.36 10.73
CA LEU A 25 -1.11 6.80 9.40
C LEU A 25 -1.22 7.83 8.26
N ARG A 26 -0.98 9.12 8.51
CA ARG A 26 -1.02 10.17 7.47
C ARG A 26 0.34 10.42 6.85
N GLU A 27 1.33 10.75 7.68
CA GLU A 27 2.66 11.15 7.22
C GLU A 27 3.67 10.00 7.28
N PRO A 28 4.72 10.02 6.44
CA PRO A 28 4.98 11.00 5.36
C PRO A 28 4.19 10.70 4.06
N LEU A 29 3.33 9.68 4.07
CA LEU A 29 2.59 9.22 2.88
C LEU A 29 1.76 10.33 2.23
N ALA A 30 1.03 11.12 3.02
CA ALA A 30 0.15 12.17 2.51
C ALA A 30 0.93 13.25 1.78
N SER A 31 2.07 13.69 2.33
CA SER A 31 2.98 14.63 1.67
C SER A 31 3.57 14.05 0.40
N GLU A 32 4.15 12.85 0.48
CA GLU A 32 4.82 12.20 -0.66
C GLU A 32 3.86 11.85 -1.80
N LEU A 33 2.56 11.66 -1.52
CA LEU A 33 1.55 11.39 -2.54
C LEU A 33 1.38 12.56 -3.53
N LEU A 34 1.69 13.78 -3.10
CA LEU A 34 1.58 14.99 -3.91
C LEU A 34 2.85 15.28 -4.73
N GLU A 35 3.95 14.58 -4.44
CA GLU A 35 5.23 14.77 -5.13
C GLU A 35 5.22 14.11 -6.52
N ASP A 36 5.86 14.75 -7.50
CA ASP A 36 6.08 14.21 -8.84
C ASP A 36 7.28 13.24 -8.85
N THR A 37 7.10 12.14 -8.12
CA THR A 37 8.03 11.00 -8.09
C THR A 37 7.28 9.73 -8.50
N ASP A 38 8.01 8.70 -8.93
CA ASP A 38 7.48 7.40 -9.32
C ASP A 38 7.27 6.44 -8.13
N HIS A 39 7.83 6.74 -6.96
CA HIS A 39 7.77 5.90 -5.78
C HIS A 39 7.76 6.67 -4.46
N PHE A 40 7.35 5.97 -3.40
CA PHE A 40 7.38 6.41 -2.01
C PHE A 40 8.67 6.01 -1.32
N SER A 41 9.04 6.78 -0.30
CA SER A 41 10.14 6.49 0.62
C SER A 41 9.88 5.21 1.43
N LYS A 42 10.94 4.69 2.07
CA LYS A 42 10.86 3.45 2.87
C LYS A 42 9.85 3.55 4.03
N ASP A 43 9.66 4.75 4.58
CA ASP A 43 8.78 4.97 5.73
C ASP A 43 7.34 5.20 5.25
N ALA A 44 7.12 5.99 4.19
CA ALA A 44 5.81 6.12 3.55
C ALA A 44 5.26 4.78 3.03
N VAL A 45 6.12 3.90 2.48
CA VAL A 45 5.73 2.54 2.07
C VAL A 45 5.18 1.70 3.24
N GLN A 46 5.61 1.94 4.49
CA GLN A 46 4.99 1.23 5.62
C GLN A 46 3.58 1.74 5.91
N ILE A 47 3.35 3.05 5.80
CA ILE A 47 2.05 3.69 6.00
C ILE A 47 1.08 3.36 4.86
N LEU A 48 1.58 3.27 3.63
CA LEU A 48 0.82 2.91 2.42
C LEU A 48 0.05 1.60 2.59
N LYS A 49 0.65 0.61 3.27
CA LYS A 49 0.05 -0.71 3.52
C LYS A 49 -1.26 -0.64 4.30
N PHE A 50 -1.39 0.34 5.20
CA PHE A 50 -2.62 0.53 5.98
C PHE A 50 -3.76 1.09 5.14
N HIS A 51 -3.45 1.70 3.98
CA HIS A 51 -4.40 2.19 2.99
C HIS A 51 -4.72 1.12 1.92
N GLY A 52 -4.32 -0.13 2.16
CA GLY A 52 -4.59 -1.24 1.26
C GLY A 52 -3.72 -1.24 0.01
N SER A 53 -2.64 -0.45 -0.04
CA SER A 53 -1.74 -0.40 -1.19
C SER A 53 -0.31 -0.84 -0.86
N TYR A 54 0.39 -1.41 -1.85
CA TYR A 54 1.76 -1.89 -1.72
C TYR A 54 2.58 -1.43 -2.91
N GLN A 55 3.71 -0.77 -2.64
CA GLN A 55 4.72 -0.52 -3.66
C GLN A 55 5.47 -1.79 -4.03
N GLN A 56 5.58 -2.03 -5.32
CA GLN A 56 6.20 -3.17 -5.96
C GLN A 56 7.21 -2.69 -7.00
N ASP A 57 7.95 -3.65 -7.56
CA ASP A 57 8.97 -3.44 -8.58
C ASP A 57 8.82 -4.59 -9.57
N ASP A 58 8.63 -4.28 -10.85
CA ASP A 58 8.60 -5.30 -11.89
C ASP A 58 10.01 -5.88 -12.05
N ARG A 59 10.18 -7.12 -11.56
CA ARG A 59 11.49 -7.77 -11.52
C ARG A 59 11.93 -8.27 -12.88
N ASP A 60 11.01 -8.45 -13.82
CA ASP A 60 11.32 -8.91 -15.17
C ASP A 60 11.94 -7.76 -15.99
N ASN A 61 11.62 -6.51 -15.65
CA ASN A 61 12.17 -5.30 -16.27
C ASN A 61 13.50 -4.82 -15.66
N ARG A 62 14.06 -5.52 -14.67
CA ARG A 62 15.29 -5.07 -14.00
C ARG A 62 16.50 -5.14 -14.92
N VAL A 63 17.07 -3.97 -15.22
CA VAL A 63 18.33 -3.82 -15.95
C VAL A 63 19.41 -3.25 -15.02
N LYS A 64 20.61 -3.83 -15.04
CA LYS A 64 21.73 -3.36 -14.22
C LYS A 64 22.07 -1.90 -14.56
N GLY A 65 22.08 -1.04 -13.54
CA GLY A 65 22.36 0.39 -13.70
C GLY A 65 21.12 1.27 -13.96
N GLN A 66 19.94 0.67 -14.14
CA GLN A 66 18.67 1.41 -14.20
C GLN A 66 17.96 1.39 -12.84
N GLY A 67 16.99 2.30 -12.69
CA GLY A 67 16.07 2.32 -11.56
C GLY A 67 15.17 1.08 -11.53
N LYS A 68 14.36 1.00 -10.47
CA LYS A 68 13.31 -0.03 -10.37
C LYS A 68 12.10 0.40 -11.19
N ASP A 69 11.36 -0.59 -11.69
CA ASP A 69 10.10 -0.33 -12.39
C ASP A 69 8.96 -0.32 -11.37
N TYR A 70 8.80 0.84 -10.71
CA TYR A 70 7.89 0.98 -9.59
C TYR A 70 6.43 0.99 -10.02
N GLN A 71 5.65 0.15 -9.35
CA GLN A 71 4.20 0.06 -9.52
C GLN A 71 3.54 -0.18 -8.16
N MET A 72 2.26 0.13 -8.07
CA MET A 72 1.45 -0.04 -6.86
C MET A 72 0.43 -1.15 -7.08
N MET A 73 0.29 -2.01 -6.08
CA MET A 73 -0.82 -2.93 -5.96
C MET A 73 -1.85 -2.35 -5.01
N LEU A 74 -3.14 -2.44 -5.35
CA LEU A 74 -4.26 -2.14 -4.47
C LEU A 74 -4.97 -3.43 -4.07
N ARG A 75 -5.34 -3.56 -2.80
CA ARG A 75 -6.12 -4.68 -2.27
C ARG A 75 -7.42 -4.19 -1.65
N THR A 76 -8.53 -4.75 -2.12
CA THR A 76 -9.85 -4.43 -1.57
C THR A 76 -10.12 -5.14 -0.25
N ARG A 77 -11.02 -4.57 0.56
CA ARG A 77 -11.57 -5.19 1.77
C ARG A 77 -13.02 -5.59 1.52
N ASN A 78 -13.30 -6.88 1.46
CA ASN A 78 -14.64 -7.41 1.19
C ASN A 78 -15.03 -8.43 2.27
N PRO A 79 -15.71 -8.00 3.35
CA PRO A 79 -16.19 -8.91 4.40
C PRO A 79 -17.07 -10.02 3.81
N GLY A 80 -16.76 -11.27 4.16
CA GLY A 80 -17.47 -12.45 3.62
C GLY A 80 -17.30 -12.67 2.11
N GLY A 81 -16.43 -11.90 1.44
CA GLY A 81 -16.28 -11.96 0.00
C GLY A 81 -17.42 -11.31 -0.80
N TYR A 82 -18.27 -10.50 -0.15
CA TYR A 82 -19.36 -9.84 -0.86
C TYR A 82 -18.83 -8.72 -1.77
N ILE A 83 -19.19 -8.81 -3.06
CA ILE A 83 -18.83 -7.85 -4.10
C ILE A 83 -20.11 -7.36 -4.76
N PRO A 84 -20.55 -6.11 -4.52
CA PRO A 84 -21.63 -5.51 -5.27
C PRO A 84 -21.30 -5.46 -6.78
N PRO A 85 -22.29 -5.64 -7.68
CA PRO A 85 -22.05 -5.56 -9.13
C PRO A 85 -21.38 -4.25 -9.56
N SER A 86 -21.77 -3.12 -8.97
CA SER A 86 -21.15 -1.81 -9.24
C SER A 86 -19.68 -1.74 -8.84
N LEU A 87 -19.30 -2.36 -7.72
CA LEU A 87 -17.90 -2.46 -7.31
C LEU A 87 -17.12 -3.31 -8.30
N TYR A 88 -17.66 -4.46 -8.72
CA TYR A 88 -17.00 -5.32 -9.72
C TYR A 88 -16.72 -4.56 -11.02
N LEU A 89 -17.73 -3.89 -11.59
CA LEU A 89 -17.57 -3.08 -12.81
C LEU A 89 -16.56 -1.95 -12.64
N THR A 90 -16.50 -1.35 -11.45
CA THR A 90 -15.51 -0.31 -11.14
C THR A 90 -14.10 -0.89 -11.13
N LEU A 91 -13.89 -2.04 -10.47
CA LEU A 91 -12.59 -2.70 -10.42
C LEU A 91 -12.13 -3.16 -11.81
N ASP A 92 -13.03 -3.70 -12.62
CA ASP A 92 -12.75 -4.13 -13.99
C ASP A 92 -12.25 -2.96 -14.83
N ARG A 93 -12.99 -1.85 -14.85
CA ARG A 93 -12.60 -0.61 -15.53
C ARG A 93 -11.26 -0.06 -15.04
N LEU A 94 -11.06 0.03 -13.72
CA LEU A 94 -9.80 0.53 -13.14
C LEU A 94 -8.60 -0.37 -13.49
N SER A 95 -8.81 -1.69 -13.61
CA SER A 95 -7.76 -2.62 -13.99
C SER A 95 -7.28 -2.41 -15.42
N SER A 96 -8.16 -1.98 -16.32
CA SER A 96 -7.83 -1.64 -17.71
C SER A 96 -7.28 -0.23 -17.87
N GLU A 97 -7.84 0.75 -17.15
CA GLU A 97 -7.41 2.16 -17.29
C GLU A 97 -6.08 2.45 -16.60
N TYR A 98 -5.86 1.88 -15.42
CA TYR A 98 -4.73 2.22 -14.55
C TYR A 98 -3.85 1.04 -14.15
N GLY A 99 -4.35 -0.19 -14.32
CA GLY A 99 -3.64 -1.41 -13.95
C GLY A 99 -3.01 -2.12 -15.15
N ASN A 100 -2.84 -3.43 -14.99
CA ASN A 100 -2.25 -4.30 -16.00
C ASN A 100 -3.28 -5.21 -16.70
N ASN A 101 -4.55 -4.79 -16.79
CA ASN A 101 -5.67 -5.55 -17.38
C ASN A 101 -5.99 -6.87 -16.67
N THR A 102 -5.65 -6.99 -15.38
CA THR A 102 -5.98 -8.18 -14.59
C THR A 102 -6.63 -7.83 -13.25
N LEU A 103 -7.57 -8.68 -12.83
CA LEU A 103 -8.13 -8.70 -11.49
C LEU A 103 -7.78 -10.01 -10.79
N ARG A 104 -6.98 -9.92 -9.73
CA ARG A 104 -6.55 -11.08 -8.96
C ARG A 104 -7.46 -11.30 -7.76
N VAL A 105 -8.33 -12.31 -7.82
CA VAL A 105 -9.06 -12.80 -6.64
C VAL A 105 -8.04 -13.37 -5.64
N THR A 106 -8.22 -13.13 -4.35
CA THR A 106 -7.29 -13.58 -3.30
C THR A 106 -7.89 -14.72 -2.46
N THR A 107 -7.04 -15.45 -1.73
CA THR A 107 -7.48 -16.49 -0.77
C THR A 107 -8.22 -15.93 0.44
N ARG A 108 -8.32 -14.60 0.56
CA ARG A 108 -9.11 -13.90 1.59
C ARG A 108 -10.33 -13.18 1.00
N GLN A 109 -10.80 -13.64 -0.15
CA GLN A 109 -12.06 -13.23 -0.79
C GLN A 109 -12.13 -11.73 -1.15
N GLY A 110 -11.00 -11.08 -1.40
CA GLY A 110 -10.92 -9.74 -2.00
C GLY A 110 -10.19 -9.76 -3.35
N TYR A 111 -10.10 -8.61 -4.02
CA TYR A 111 -9.34 -8.40 -5.25
C TYR A 111 -8.01 -7.72 -5.00
N GLN A 112 -7.07 -7.97 -5.90
CA GLN A 112 -5.87 -7.15 -6.09
C GLN A 112 -5.82 -6.62 -7.52
N LEU A 113 -5.54 -5.32 -7.64
CA LEU A 113 -5.20 -4.64 -8.89
C LEU A 113 -3.70 -4.37 -8.86
N HIS A 114 -2.99 -4.69 -9.93
CA HIS A 114 -1.53 -4.50 -10.06
C HIS A 114 -1.23 -3.52 -11.19
N GLY A 115 0.00 -3.00 -11.25
CA GLY A 115 0.43 -2.11 -12.33
C GLY A 115 0.12 -0.62 -12.14
N ILE A 116 -0.46 -0.22 -11.00
CA ILE A 116 -0.91 1.17 -10.81
C ILE A 116 0.29 2.09 -10.62
N LEU A 117 0.51 3.07 -11.50
CA LEU A 117 1.56 4.07 -11.32
C LEU A 117 1.26 5.01 -10.13
N LYS A 118 2.29 5.51 -9.42
CA LYS A 118 2.13 6.42 -8.27
C LYS A 118 1.21 7.61 -8.58
N LYS A 119 1.43 8.27 -9.73
CA LYS A 119 0.61 9.41 -10.19
C LYS A 119 -0.89 9.08 -10.36
N ASN A 120 -1.23 7.81 -10.59
CA ASN A 120 -2.61 7.35 -10.78
C ASN A 120 -3.22 6.75 -9.51
N LEU A 121 -2.42 6.55 -8.45
CA LEU A 121 -2.86 5.83 -7.25
C LEU A 121 -4.06 6.48 -6.59
N LYS A 122 -4.07 7.83 -6.48
CA LYS A 122 -5.18 8.56 -5.85
C LYS A 122 -6.47 8.49 -6.68
N ALA A 123 -6.38 8.41 -8.00
CA ALA A 123 -7.55 8.24 -8.87
C ALA A 123 -8.13 6.80 -8.81
N THR A 124 -7.33 5.84 -8.33
CA THR A 124 -7.69 4.42 -8.26
C THR A 124 -8.25 4.00 -6.89
N ILE A 125 -8.05 4.82 -5.84
CA ILE A 125 -8.53 4.61 -4.45
C ILE A 125 -9.74 5.50 -4.17
#